data_AF-A0A401MPN1-F1
#
_entry.id   AF-A0A401MPN1-F1
#
_cell.length_a   1.000
_cell.length_b   1.000
_cell.length_c   1.000
_cell.angle_alpha   90.00
_cell.angle_beta   90.00
_cell.angle_gamma   90.00
#
_symmetry.space_group_name_H-M   'P 1'
#
loop_
_entity.id
_entity.type
_entity.pdbx_description
1 polymer ?
#
loop_
_entity_poly.entity_id
_entity_poly.type
_entity_poly.pdbx_seq_one_letter_code
_entity_poly.pdbx_strand_id
1 'polypeptide(L)'
;MAGAPEVHKLDKAGQVEMRLVVAGARRDLGQLDAAIVTLQSPELASNSVQPWTARLRYAYADALLAAGREGEAREWFAKAVEADKDGSTDASDRLAELDGVEFVDAFDESEAEDDAESHEAPVADVLDHEDGEDVEDDEKD
;
A
#
# COMPACT_ATOMS: atom_id res chain seq x y z
N MET A 1 27.81 -3.94 8.48
CA MET A 1 26.47 -4.57 8.66
C MET A 1 25.67 -3.66 9.59
N ALA A 2 24.37 -3.47 9.37
CA ALA A 2 23.57 -2.40 10.01
C ALA A 2 23.54 -2.35 11.56
N GLY A 3 24.15 -3.32 12.26
CA GLY A 3 24.41 -3.32 13.71
C GLY A 3 25.90 -3.24 14.11
N ALA A 4 26.77 -2.72 13.24
CA ALA A 4 28.18 -2.51 13.57
C ALA A 4 28.33 -1.44 14.68
N PRO A 5 29.33 -1.53 15.56
CA PRO A 5 29.50 -0.60 16.70
C PRO A 5 29.64 0.86 16.27
N GLU A 6 30.09 1.12 15.05
CA GLU A 6 30.17 2.45 14.45
C GLU A 6 28.81 3.04 14.09
N VAL A 7 27.84 2.20 13.69
CA VAL A 7 26.48 2.62 13.32
C VAL A 7 25.70 3.08 14.54
N HIS A 8 25.95 2.45 15.70
CA HIS A 8 25.35 2.86 16.98
C HIS A 8 25.78 4.27 17.43
N LYS A 9 26.85 4.83 16.85
CA LYS A 9 27.29 6.20 17.12
C LYS A 9 26.56 7.24 16.26
N LEU A 10 25.85 6.81 15.22
CA LEU A 10 25.01 7.68 14.40
C LEU A 10 23.73 8.05 15.15
N ASP A 11 23.14 9.17 14.76
CA ASP A 11 21.79 9.53 15.15
C ASP A 11 20.77 8.54 14.55
N LYS A 12 19.51 8.62 15.00
CA LYS A 12 18.47 7.68 14.56
C LYS A 12 18.26 7.72 13.05
N ALA A 13 18.34 8.91 12.43
CA ALA A 13 18.26 9.02 10.98
C ALA A 13 19.39 8.24 10.31
N GLY A 14 20.65 8.47 10.69
CA GLY A 14 21.78 7.72 10.14
C GLY A 14 21.70 6.20 10.35
N GLN A 15 21.15 5.74 11.48
CA GLN A 15 20.91 4.32 11.72
C GLN A 15 19.85 3.73 10.77
N VAL A 16 18.77 4.46 10.51
CA VAL A 16 17.73 4.04 9.56
C VAL A 16 18.27 4.04 8.13
N GLU A 17 19.00 5.08 7.72
CA GLU A 17 19.61 5.14 6.38
C GLU A 17 20.58 3.97 6.17
N MET A 18 21.40 3.63 7.16
CA MET A 18 22.28 2.46 7.07
C MET A 18 21.50 1.15 6.91
N ARG A 19 20.36 0.99 7.59
CA ARG A 19 19.49 -0.19 7.41
C ARG A 19 18.91 -0.25 6.00
N LEU A 20 18.40 0.88 5.49
CA LEU A 20 17.87 0.97 4.12
C LEU A 20 18.90 0.55 3.08
N VAL A 21 20.13 1.09 3.18
CA VAL A 21 21.23 0.76 2.27
C VAL A 21 21.60 -0.73 2.34
N VAL A 22 21.72 -1.29 3.55
CA VAL A 22 22.06 -2.71 3.73
C VAL A 22 20.94 -3.63 3.23
N ALA A 23 19.68 -3.27 3.46
CA ALA A 23 18.54 -4.04 2.98
C ALA A 23 18.45 -4.02 1.45
N GLY A 24 18.66 -2.86 0.82
CA GLY A 24 18.74 -2.75 -0.64
C GLY A 24 19.81 -3.66 -1.23
N ALA A 25 21.03 -3.60 -0.69
CA ALA A 25 22.13 -4.47 -1.15
C ALA A 25 21.81 -5.97 -0.99
N ARG A 26 21.06 -6.36 0.05
CA ARG A 26 20.62 -7.74 0.24
C ARG A 26 19.56 -8.14 -0.79
N ARG A 27 18.60 -7.27 -1.07
CA ARG A 27 17.56 -7.49 -2.08
C ARG A 27 18.18 -7.66 -3.47
N ASP A 28 19.16 -6.83 -3.82
CA ASP A 28 19.89 -6.94 -5.10
C ASP A 28 20.65 -8.28 -5.24
N LEU A 29 21.11 -8.85 -4.12
CA LEU A 29 21.72 -10.18 -4.05
C LEU A 29 20.69 -11.33 -3.97
N GLY A 30 19.39 -11.05 -4.09
CA GLY A 30 18.31 -12.03 -3.95
C GLY A 30 18.09 -12.52 -2.52
N GLN A 31 18.72 -11.90 -1.51
CA GLN A 31 18.62 -12.28 -0.10
C GLN A 31 17.41 -11.62 0.56
N LEU A 32 16.21 -11.91 0.05
CA LEU A 32 14.97 -11.20 0.40
C LEU A 32 14.61 -11.32 1.89
N ASP A 33 14.64 -12.53 2.47
CA ASP A 33 14.38 -12.73 3.90
C ASP A 33 15.34 -11.93 4.79
N ALA A 34 16.61 -11.85 4.39
CA ALA A 34 17.60 -11.10 5.13
C ALA A 34 17.40 -9.59 4.99
N ALA A 35 16.91 -9.11 3.85
CA ALA A 35 16.52 -7.71 3.65
C ALA A 35 15.33 -7.35 4.56
N ILE A 36 14.29 -8.19 4.58
CA ILE A 36 13.12 -8.03 5.45
C ILE A 36 13.55 -7.94 6.92
N VAL A 37 14.35 -8.90 7.40
CA VAL A 37 14.85 -8.89 8.79
C VAL A 37 15.74 -7.67 9.09
N THR A 38 16.50 -7.18 8.10
CA THR A 38 17.34 -5.98 8.28
C THR A 38 16.50 -4.72 8.51
N LEU A 39 15.34 -4.62 7.85
CA LEU A 39 14.42 -3.49 7.95
C LEU A 39 13.51 -3.55 9.18
N GLN A 40 13.33 -4.72 9.78
CA GLN A 40 12.59 -4.87 11.03
C GLN A 40 13.34 -4.16 12.17
N SER A 41 12.83 -2.99 12.55
CA SER A 41 13.36 -2.20 13.66
C SER A 41 12.24 -1.50 14.43
N PRO A 42 12.51 -1.01 15.66
CA PRO A 42 11.52 -0.24 16.42
C PRO A 42 11.03 1.01 15.66
N GLU A 43 11.88 1.57 14.79
CA GLU A 43 11.53 2.71 13.95
C GLU A 43 10.45 2.39 12.92
N LEU A 44 10.43 1.16 12.37
CA LEU A 44 9.41 0.71 11.42
C LEU A 44 8.01 0.67 12.06
N ALA A 45 7.93 0.23 13.31
CA ALA A 45 6.69 0.12 14.09
C ALA A 45 6.25 1.44 14.77
N SER A 46 7.03 2.51 14.64
CA SER A 46 6.74 3.80 15.27
C SER A 46 5.56 4.50 14.59
N ASN A 47 4.67 5.10 15.40
CA ASN A 47 3.58 5.96 14.92
C ASN A 47 4.06 7.40 14.63
N SER A 48 5.27 7.78 15.05
CA SER A 48 5.81 9.10 14.76
C SER A 48 6.33 9.14 13.33
N VAL A 49 5.75 10.04 12.52
CA VAL A 49 6.20 10.29 11.15
C VAL A 49 7.45 11.17 11.19
N GLN A 50 8.55 10.61 10.69
CA GLN A 50 9.85 11.26 10.53
C GLN A 50 10.19 11.34 9.03
N PRO A 51 11.18 12.17 8.62
CA PRO A 51 11.55 12.32 7.21
C PRO A 51 12.02 11.04 6.49
N TRP A 52 12.33 9.98 7.23
CA TRP A 52 12.72 8.67 6.68
C TRP A 52 11.60 7.62 6.76
N THR A 53 10.47 7.93 7.40
CA THR A 53 9.43 6.92 7.71
C THR A 53 8.77 6.37 6.45
N ALA A 54 8.42 7.22 5.49
CA ALA A 54 7.87 6.79 4.20
C ALA A 54 8.82 5.83 3.49
N ARG A 55 10.08 6.24 3.30
CA ARG A 55 11.14 5.44 2.67
C ARG A 55 11.40 4.10 3.38
N LEU A 56 11.38 4.08 4.72
CA LEU A 56 11.57 2.84 5.50
C LEU A 56 10.41 1.85 5.29
N ARG A 57 9.17 2.33 5.36
CA ARG A 57 7.97 1.49 5.17
C ARG A 57 7.84 1.01 3.73
N TYR A 58 8.14 1.88 2.78
CA TYR A 58 8.21 1.55 1.36
C TYR A 58 9.21 0.41 1.10
N ALA A 59 10.45 0.56 1.55
CA ALA A 59 11.48 -0.47 1.34
C ALA A 59 11.09 -1.82 1.98
N TYR A 60 10.36 -1.79 3.10
CA TYR A 60 9.85 -3.00 3.73
C TYR A 60 8.73 -3.64 2.91
N ALA A 61 7.78 -2.84 2.41
CA ALA A 61 6.71 -3.30 1.53
C ALA A 61 7.26 -3.92 0.23
N ASP A 62 8.23 -3.25 -0.39
CA ASP A 62 8.88 -3.72 -1.61
C ASP A 62 9.70 -5.00 -1.39
N ALA A 63 10.39 -5.13 -0.24
CA ALA A 63 11.06 -6.38 0.12
C ALA A 63 10.07 -7.54 0.37
N LEU A 64 8.91 -7.25 0.97
CA LEU A 64 7.83 -8.25 1.14
C LEU A 64 7.24 -8.67 -0.20
N LEU A 65 6.99 -7.71 -1.10
CA LEU A 65 6.45 -7.97 -2.43
C LEU A 65 7.41 -8.86 -3.24
N ALA A 66 8.70 -8.52 -3.24
CA ALA A 66 9.71 -9.33 -3.90
C ALA A 66 9.78 -10.77 -3.35
N ALA A 67 9.44 -10.97 -2.07
CA ALA A 67 9.37 -12.28 -1.43
C ALA A 67 8.03 -13.02 -1.68
N GLY A 68 7.13 -12.47 -2.50
CA GLY A 68 5.80 -13.05 -2.78
C GLY A 68 4.79 -12.88 -1.65
N ARG A 69 5.07 -12.00 -0.68
CA ARG A 69 4.18 -11.73 0.47
C ARG A 69 3.27 -10.54 0.16
N GLU A 70 2.51 -10.64 -0.92
CA GLU A 70 1.71 -9.54 -1.49
C GLU A 70 0.72 -8.91 -0.50
N GLY A 71 -0.02 -9.71 0.27
CA GLY A 71 -0.98 -9.19 1.24
C GLY A 71 -0.33 -8.31 2.31
N GLU A 72 0.85 -8.69 2.80
CA GLU A 72 1.60 -7.87 3.75
C GLU A 72 2.23 -6.66 3.05
N ALA A 73 2.75 -6.84 1.84
CA ALA A 73 3.31 -5.73 1.07
C ALA A 73 2.28 -4.62 0.87
N ARG A 74 1.05 -4.98 0.50
CA ARG A 74 -0.10 -4.09 0.37
C ARG A 74 -0.35 -3.27 1.64
N GLU A 75 -0.42 -3.92 2.80
CA GLU A 75 -0.60 -3.22 4.07
C GLU A 75 0.53 -2.21 4.37
N TRP A 76 1.76 -2.57 4.03
CA TRP A 76 2.91 -1.70 4.27
C TRP A 76 3.05 -0.57 3.25
N PHE A 77 2.63 -0.78 2.00
CA PHE A 77 2.49 0.31 1.02
C PHE A 77 1.44 1.32 1.47
N ALA A 78 0.28 0.87 1.96
CA ALA A 78 -0.72 1.77 2.53
C ALA A 78 -0.15 2.62 3.68
N LYS A 79 0.60 2.01 4.61
CA LYS A 79 1.29 2.74 5.69
C LYS A 79 2.42 3.66 5.21
N ALA A 80 3.01 3.38 4.05
CA ALA A 80 3.99 4.25 3.41
C ALA A 80 3.29 5.49 2.84
N VAL A 81 2.19 5.31 2.10
CA VAL A 81 1.33 6.41 1.60
C VAL A 81 0.89 7.33 2.73
N GLU A 82 0.42 6.78 3.85
CA GLU A 82 0.01 7.57 5.02
C GLU A 82 1.15 8.43 5.61
N ALA A 83 2.39 7.95 5.50
CA ALA A 83 3.57 8.67 6.00
C ALA A 83 4.14 9.67 4.98
N ASP A 84 3.88 9.47 3.69
CA ASP A 84 4.51 10.18 2.58
C ASP A 84 3.76 11.46 2.20
N LYS A 85 3.79 12.43 3.13
CA LYS A 85 3.06 13.70 2.98
C LYS A 85 3.59 14.61 1.87
N ASP A 86 4.84 14.39 1.48
CA ASP A 86 5.57 15.16 0.47
C ASP A 86 5.65 14.45 -0.89
N GLY A 87 5.08 13.24 -1.03
CA GLY A 87 5.10 12.48 -2.28
C GLY A 87 6.52 12.06 -2.69
N SER A 88 7.35 11.71 -1.70
CA SER A 88 8.74 11.30 -1.89
C SER A 88 8.88 9.87 -2.45
N THR A 89 7.79 9.10 -2.46
CA THR A 89 7.72 7.72 -2.93
C THR A 89 6.54 7.53 -3.89
N ASP A 90 6.62 6.51 -4.73
CA ASP A 90 5.55 6.04 -5.61
C ASP A 90 4.63 5.03 -4.89
N ALA A 91 4.57 5.05 -3.55
CA ALA A 91 3.83 4.06 -2.76
C ALA A 91 2.34 3.97 -3.13
N SER A 92 1.73 5.09 -3.54
CA SER A 92 0.33 5.15 -3.98
C SER A 92 0.12 4.32 -5.25
N ASP A 93 1.05 4.45 -6.19
CA ASP A 93 0.96 3.86 -7.51
C ASP A 93 1.18 2.36 -7.39
N ARG A 94 2.21 1.96 -6.62
CA ARG A 94 2.46 0.56 -6.26
C ARG A 94 1.28 -0.09 -5.54
N LEU A 95 0.58 0.65 -4.67
CA LEU A 95 -0.62 0.14 -3.99
C LEU A 95 -1.78 -0.07 -4.96
N ALA A 96 -1.97 0.85 -5.91
CA ALA A 96 -3.00 0.77 -6.94
C ALA A 96 -2.75 -0.40 -7.91
N GLU A 97 -1.49 -0.62 -8.33
CA GLU A 97 -1.10 -1.79 -9.12
C GLU A 97 -1.47 -3.10 -8.41
N LEU A 98 -1.22 -3.19 -7.09
CA LEU A 98 -1.60 -4.35 -6.27
C LEU A 98 -3.12 -4.51 -6.11
N ASP A 99 -3.90 -3.45 -6.37
CA ASP A 99 -5.36 -3.48 -6.46
C ASP A 99 -5.88 -3.79 -7.87
N GLY A 100 -4.99 -3.96 -8.85
CA GLY A 100 -5.36 -4.12 -10.26
C GLY A 100 -5.83 -2.82 -10.91
N VAL A 101 -5.42 -1.67 -10.39
CA VAL A 101 -5.67 -0.35 -10.98
C VAL A 101 -4.39 0.15 -11.62
N GLU A 102 -4.40 0.29 -12.96
CA GLU A 102 -3.28 0.87 -13.69
C GLU A 102 -3.53 2.34 -14.02
N PHE A 103 -2.53 3.18 -13.76
CA PHE A 103 -2.55 4.59 -14.15
C PHE A 103 -1.90 4.76 -15.51
N VAL A 104 -2.71 5.05 -16.53
CA VAL A 104 -2.24 5.48 -17.85
C VAL A 104 -1.90 6.98 -17.83
N ASP A 105 -0.76 7.36 -18.40
CA ASP A 105 -0.42 8.77 -18.58
C ASP A 105 -1.43 9.40 -19.55
N ALA A 106 -2.20 10.37 -19.07
CA ALA A 106 -3.21 11.05 -19.86
C ALA A 106 -2.62 11.83 -21.05
N PHE A 107 -1.30 12.05 -21.09
CA PHE A 107 -0.60 12.68 -22.21
C PHE A 107 0.00 11.68 -23.22
N ASP A 108 -0.02 10.38 -22.95
CA ASP A 108 0.36 9.37 -23.93
C ASP A 108 -0.85 8.96 -24.77
N GLU A 109 -1.14 9.77 -25.80
CA GLU A 109 -2.21 9.51 -26.78
C GLU A 109 -1.96 8.26 -27.63
N SER A 110 -0.90 7.48 -27.37
CA SER A 110 -0.48 6.33 -28.18
C SER A 110 -0.91 4.95 -27.66
N GLU A 111 -1.38 4.83 -26.42
CA GLU A 111 -1.81 3.56 -25.80
C GLU A 111 -3.33 3.43 -25.55
N ALA A 112 -4.15 4.29 -26.16
CA ALA A 112 -5.62 4.25 -26.04
C ALA A 112 -6.31 3.12 -26.85
N GLU A 113 -5.64 1.97 -27.05
CA GLU A 113 -6.19 0.80 -27.75
C GLU A 113 -6.15 -0.46 -26.86
N ASP A 114 -7.33 -0.81 -26.32
CA ASP A 114 -7.80 -2.15 -25.91
C ASP A 114 -7.02 -2.95 -24.83
N ASP A 115 -7.58 -2.98 -23.60
CA ASP A 115 -7.91 -4.25 -22.90
C ASP A 115 -8.95 -3.98 -21.79
N ALA A 116 -10.22 -3.84 -22.19
CA ALA A 116 -11.35 -3.88 -21.27
C ALA A 116 -12.00 -5.28 -21.34
N GLU A 117 -11.26 -6.33 -21.00
CA GLU A 117 -11.82 -7.67 -20.76
C GLU A 117 -12.56 -7.70 -19.41
N SER A 118 -13.72 -7.04 -19.40
CA SER A 118 -14.96 -7.41 -18.72
C SER A 118 -14.89 -8.61 -17.74
N HIS A 119 -14.78 -8.33 -16.44
CA HIS A 119 -15.28 -9.27 -15.42
C HIS A 119 -16.74 -8.91 -15.07
N GLU A 120 -17.67 -9.51 -15.80
CA GLU A 120 -19.10 -9.55 -15.47
C GLU A 120 -19.32 -10.22 -14.10
N ALA A 121 -19.87 -9.47 -13.13
CA ALA A 121 -20.50 -10.07 -11.95
C ALA A 121 -22.01 -10.15 -12.19
N PRO A 122 -22.65 -11.32 -12.02
CA PRO A 122 -24.07 -11.48 -12.35
C PRO A 122 -24.97 -10.83 -11.29
N VAL A 123 -26.05 -10.26 -11.81
CA VAL A 123 -27.18 -9.65 -11.11
C VAL A 123 -27.89 -10.61 -10.14
N ALA A 124 -28.26 -10.10 -8.96
CA ALA A 124 -29.28 -10.70 -8.11
C ALA A 124 -30.46 -9.72 -7.97
N ASP A 125 -31.47 -10.02 -8.77
CA ASP A 125 -32.83 -9.47 -8.77
C ASP A 125 -33.54 -9.88 -7.47
N VAL A 126 -33.99 -8.92 -6.65
CA VAL A 126 -35.07 -9.14 -5.66
C VAL A 126 -35.94 -7.87 -5.57
N LEU A 127 -36.91 -7.82 -6.47
CA LEU A 127 -38.34 -7.58 -6.23
C LEU A 127 -38.74 -6.56 -5.14
N ASP A 128 -39.16 -5.40 -5.65
CA ASP A 128 -40.36 -4.60 -5.32
C ASP A 128 -41.34 -5.16 -4.27
N HIS A 129 -41.63 -4.34 -3.26
CA HIS A 129 -42.91 -4.37 -2.55
C HIS A 129 -43.25 -2.95 -2.07
N GLU A 130 -43.87 -2.19 -2.96
CA GLU A 130 -44.73 -1.07 -2.59
C GLU A 130 -46.01 -1.66 -1.97
N ASP A 131 -46.33 -1.29 -0.73
CA ASP A 131 -47.69 -1.46 -0.18
C ASP A 131 -48.11 -0.14 0.45
N GLY A 132 -48.84 0.62 -0.33
CA GLY A 132 -49.67 1.71 0.14
C GLY A 132 -51.06 1.48 -0.40
N GLU A 133 -52.04 1.28 0.49
CA GLU A 133 -53.44 1.59 0.21
C GLU A 133 -54.11 2.21 1.45
N ASP A 134 -54.60 3.42 1.24
CA ASP A 134 -55.60 4.15 2.02
C ASP A 134 -56.93 3.37 2.10
N VAL A 135 -57.59 3.38 3.26
CA VAL A 135 -59.07 3.24 3.35
C VAL A 135 -59.63 4.14 4.47
N GLU A 136 -60.14 5.28 3.99
CA GLU A 136 -61.37 6.03 4.32
C GLU A 136 -61.99 6.10 5.74
N ASP A 137 -62.36 7.36 6.04
CA ASP A 137 -63.23 7.94 7.07
C ASP A 137 -64.69 7.44 7.03
N ASP A 138 -65.32 7.17 8.18
CA ASP A 138 -66.77 7.37 8.38
C ASP A 138 -67.14 7.50 9.88
N GLU A 139 -67.80 8.62 10.21
CA GLU A 139 -68.50 8.91 11.47
C GLU A 139 -69.81 8.10 11.64
N LYS A 140 -70.07 7.63 12.88
CA LYS A 140 -71.38 7.46 13.59
C LYS A 140 -71.17 6.50 14.78
N ASP A 141 -71.65 6.68 16.01
CA ASP A 141 -72.79 7.37 16.63
C ASP A 141 -72.37 7.84 18.05
#